data_AF-A0A2V6JF00-F1
#
_entry.id   AF-A0A2V6JF00-F1
#
_cell.length_a   1.000
_cell.length_b   1.000
_cell.length_c   1.000
_cell.angle_alpha   90.00
_cell.angle_beta   90.00
_cell.angle_gamma   90.00
#
_symmetry.space_group_name_H-M   'P 1'
#
loop_
_entity.id
_entity.type
_entity.pdbx_description
1 polymer ?
#
loop_
_entity_poly.entity_id
_entity_poly.type
_entity_poly.pdbx_seq_one_letter_code
_entity_poly.pdbx_strand_id
1 'polypeptide(L)'
;MFQRNSFKRLTLILIGMPLLWSVAIQGQQSKKSHPKPIPNDAKPVLWREPADVGSRDLFLGAGGEAMKPDLSKVTFVADETRSYSKKYRVRDGAGNEWVVKVGPEAQSETAATRLIWAAGYFADITYLVPHVDIEGKGSFDNARFEARPKGQKRLGQRWDWSKNP
;
A
#
# COMPACT_ATOMS: atom_id res chain seq x y z
N MET A 1 -33.77 31.71 -86.12
CA MET A 1 -33.61 32.80 -85.14
C MET A 1 -32.60 32.35 -84.10
N PHE A 2 -31.49 33.07 -84.01
CA PHE A 2 -30.45 33.06 -82.96
C PHE A 2 -31.07 32.99 -81.53
N GLN A 3 -30.51 32.40 -80.47
CA GLN A 3 -29.13 32.49 -79.96
C GLN A 3 -28.72 31.33 -79.04
N ARG A 4 -27.40 31.16 -79.03
CA ARG A 4 -26.51 30.33 -78.22
C ARG A 4 -26.16 31.05 -76.91
N ASN A 5 -26.13 30.36 -75.77
CA ASN A 5 -25.24 30.60 -74.62
C ASN A 5 -25.60 29.63 -73.49
N SER A 6 -24.74 29.19 -72.58
CA SER A 6 -23.30 28.91 -72.53
C SER A 6 -23.04 28.38 -71.11
N PHE A 7 -21.91 27.69 -70.93
CA PHE A 7 -21.20 27.46 -69.67
C PHE A 7 -21.61 26.32 -68.71
N LYS A 8 -21.00 25.17 -69.04
CA LYS A 8 -20.25 24.22 -68.19
C LYS A 8 -19.88 24.68 -66.76
N ARG A 9 -19.93 23.72 -65.82
CA ARG A 9 -18.88 23.26 -64.85
C ARG A 9 -19.56 22.46 -63.72
N LEU A 10 -19.59 21.12 -63.74
CA LEU A 10 -18.61 20.19 -63.16
C LEU A 10 -17.82 20.77 -61.97
N THR A 11 -18.12 20.36 -60.73
CA THR A 11 -17.18 20.00 -59.63
C THR A 11 -17.97 19.68 -58.35
N LEU A 12 -17.80 18.48 -57.79
CA LEU A 12 -17.82 18.24 -56.34
C LEU A 12 -17.16 16.88 -56.05
N ILE A 13 -15.83 16.90 -55.92
CA ILE A 13 -15.07 15.88 -55.19
C ILE A 13 -14.57 16.59 -53.92
N LEU A 14 -15.02 16.12 -52.77
CA LEU A 14 -14.44 16.43 -51.46
C LEU A 14 -14.56 15.15 -50.63
N ILE A 15 -13.63 14.21 -50.86
CA ILE A 15 -13.42 13.04 -50.01
C ILE A 15 -12.57 13.50 -48.82
N GLY A 16 -13.09 13.22 -47.63
CA GLY A 16 -12.65 13.75 -46.36
C GLY A 16 -11.23 13.37 -45.92
N MET A 17 -10.67 14.30 -45.15
CA MET A 17 -9.38 14.32 -44.46
C MET A 17 -9.36 13.30 -43.30
N PRO A 18 -8.25 12.59 -43.03
CA PRO A 18 -8.25 11.38 -42.21
C PRO A 18 -8.29 11.64 -40.70
N LEU A 19 -9.14 10.89 -39.97
CA LEU A 19 -9.09 10.78 -38.51
C LEU A 19 -7.85 9.97 -38.08
N LEU A 20 -6.82 10.67 -37.61
CA LEU A 20 -5.76 10.11 -36.79
C LEU A 20 -6.17 10.21 -35.32
N TRP A 21 -6.85 9.19 -34.80
CA TRP A 21 -7.02 8.97 -33.35
C TRP A 21 -6.10 7.85 -32.90
N SER A 22 -4.81 8.14 -32.88
CA SER A 22 -3.85 7.33 -32.11
C SER A 22 -4.06 7.68 -30.64
N VAL A 23 -4.76 6.80 -29.93
CA VAL A 23 -4.94 6.81 -28.49
C VAL A 23 -3.55 6.90 -27.84
N ALA A 24 -3.22 8.06 -27.28
CA ALA A 24 -2.12 8.17 -26.36
C ALA A 24 -2.49 7.35 -25.12
N ILE A 25 -1.89 6.16 -24.97
CA ILE A 25 -1.81 5.46 -23.69
C ILE A 25 -0.93 6.32 -22.81
N GLN A 26 -1.55 7.32 -22.16
CA GLN A 26 -0.89 8.11 -21.16
C GLN A 26 -0.82 7.23 -19.92
N GLY A 27 0.28 6.47 -19.83
CA GLY A 27 0.63 5.70 -18.65
C GLY A 27 0.44 6.60 -17.43
N GLN A 28 -0.49 6.21 -16.58
CA GLN A 28 -0.89 6.94 -15.40
C GLN A 28 0.30 6.89 -14.43
N GLN A 29 1.28 7.77 -14.62
CA GLN A 29 2.35 8.01 -13.68
C GLN A 29 1.69 8.38 -12.36
N SER A 30 1.71 7.46 -11.40
CA SER A 30 1.21 7.72 -10.06
C SER A 30 1.92 8.97 -9.55
N LYS A 31 1.18 10.07 -9.33
CA LYS A 31 1.72 11.27 -8.70
C LYS A 31 2.42 10.84 -7.41
N LYS A 32 3.74 11.02 -7.33
CA LYS A 32 4.50 10.79 -6.09
C LYS A 32 3.90 11.73 -5.05
N SER A 33 3.16 11.19 -4.08
CA SER A 33 2.58 12.04 -3.04
C SER A 33 3.70 12.64 -2.22
N HIS A 34 3.78 13.97 -2.14
CA HIS A 34 4.71 14.62 -1.24
C HIS A 34 4.42 14.17 0.21
N PRO A 35 5.46 13.91 1.02
CA PRO A 35 5.28 13.60 2.43
C PRO A 35 4.47 14.68 3.14
N LYS A 36 3.62 14.28 4.08
CA LYS A 36 2.86 15.23 4.91
C LYS A 36 3.82 15.88 5.91
N PRO A 37 3.67 17.18 6.21
CA PRO A 37 4.52 17.85 7.20
C PRO A 37 4.36 17.22 8.59
N ILE A 38 5.43 17.23 9.38
CA ILE A 38 5.40 16.86 10.80
C ILE A 38 4.79 18.06 11.55
N PRO A 39 3.84 17.84 12.49
CA PRO A 39 3.33 18.93 13.34
C PRO A 39 4.46 19.65 14.07
N ASN A 40 4.39 20.98 14.17
CA ASN A 40 5.47 21.80 14.77
C ASN A 40 5.70 21.49 16.25
N ASP A 41 4.70 20.98 16.94
CA ASP A 41 4.71 20.58 18.35
C ASP A 41 5.10 19.10 18.56
N ALA A 42 5.35 18.34 17.49
CA ALA A 42 5.74 16.95 17.60
C ALA A 42 7.15 16.82 18.19
N LYS A 43 7.28 15.98 19.22
CA LYS A 43 8.57 15.59 19.79
C LYS A 43 9.09 14.32 19.10
N PRO A 44 10.20 14.39 18.35
CA PRO A 44 10.74 13.21 17.69
C PRO A 44 11.32 12.25 18.73
N VAL A 45 10.86 11.00 18.73
CA VAL A 45 11.36 9.94 19.63
C VAL A 45 11.67 8.72 18.78
N LEU A 46 12.93 8.29 18.79
CA LEU A 46 13.38 7.11 18.04
C LEU A 46 13.35 5.83 18.88
N TRP A 47 13.64 5.96 20.17
CA TRP A 47 13.86 4.85 21.08
C TRP A 47 13.34 5.21 22.48
N ARG A 48 12.88 4.20 23.22
CA ARG A 48 12.54 4.30 24.63
C ARG A 48 13.21 3.18 25.39
N GLU A 49 13.67 3.46 26.60
CA GLU A 49 14.24 2.45 27.47
C GLU A 49 13.25 1.29 27.66
N PRO A 50 13.63 0.06 27.28
CA PRO A 50 12.80 -1.11 27.47
C PRO A 50 12.95 -1.60 28.91
N ALA A 51 12.40 -0.83 29.86
CA ALA A 51 12.30 -1.27 31.24
C ALA A 51 11.58 -2.63 31.27
N ASP A 52 12.14 -3.58 32.02
CA ASP A 52 11.63 -4.95 32.15
C ASP A 52 11.54 -5.74 30.82
N VAL A 53 12.67 -5.85 30.11
CA VAL A 53 12.75 -6.65 28.87
C VAL A 53 12.32 -8.12 29.07
N GLY A 54 12.48 -8.66 30.29
CA GLY A 54 12.13 -10.04 30.62
C GLY A 54 10.63 -10.33 30.60
N SER A 55 9.78 -9.31 30.78
CA SER A 55 8.31 -9.46 30.73
C SER A 55 7.73 -9.35 29.32
N ARG A 56 8.57 -9.08 28.30
CA ARG A 56 8.09 -8.90 26.92
C ARG A 56 7.77 -10.22 26.25
N ASP A 57 6.57 -10.28 25.68
CA ASP A 57 6.14 -11.39 24.84
C ASP A 57 6.65 -11.22 23.40
N LEU A 58 7.73 -11.94 23.06
CA LEU A 58 8.25 -11.98 21.69
C LEU A 58 7.38 -12.80 20.73
N PHE A 59 6.47 -13.64 21.22
CA PHE A 59 5.57 -14.41 20.38
C PHE A 59 4.40 -13.57 19.87
N LEU A 60 3.93 -12.59 20.65
CA LEU A 60 2.84 -11.69 20.26
C LEU A 60 3.31 -10.31 19.83
N GLY A 61 4.49 -9.88 20.29
CA GLY A 61 5.05 -8.57 20.00
C GLY A 61 4.22 -7.42 20.56
N ALA A 62 4.39 -6.23 19.96
CA ALA A 62 3.83 -4.99 20.47
C ALA A 62 2.28 -4.93 20.58
N GLY A 63 1.56 -5.76 19.83
CA GLY A 63 0.10 -5.78 19.85
C GLY A 63 -0.52 -6.70 20.91
N GLY A 64 0.26 -7.61 21.50
CA GLY A 64 -0.23 -8.58 22.48
C GLY A 64 -1.35 -9.49 21.94
N GLU A 65 -2.14 -10.08 22.84
CA GLU A 65 -3.31 -10.89 22.47
C GLU A 65 -4.45 -10.03 21.87
N ALA A 66 -4.68 -8.85 22.44
CA ALA A 66 -5.85 -8.03 22.16
C ALA A 66 -5.93 -7.47 20.73
N MET A 67 -4.81 -7.42 20.00
CA MET A 67 -4.77 -6.90 18.63
C MET A 67 -4.61 -8.00 17.57
N LYS A 68 -4.76 -9.28 17.90
CA LYS A 68 -4.71 -10.35 16.89
C LYS A 68 -5.74 -10.12 15.77
N PRO A 69 -5.42 -10.50 14.51
CA PRO A 69 -6.39 -10.42 13.43
C PRO A 69 -7.55 -11.39 13.67
N ASP A 70 -8.76 -10.95 13.36
CA ASP A 70 -9.94 -11.83 13.33
C ASP A 70 -9.97 -12.62 12.02
N LEU A 71 -9.51 -13.86 12.08
CA LEU A 71 -9.39 -14.73 10.90
C LEU A 71 -10.70 -15.39 10.48
N SER A 72 -11.82 -15.12 11.14
CA SER A 72 -13.14 -15.67 10.76
C SER A 72 -13.53 -15.33 9.32
N LYS A 73 -13.08 -14.17 8.83
CA LYS A 73 -13.26 -13.72 7.45
C LYS A 73 -12.19 -12.70 7.07
N VAL A 74 -11.33 -13.02 6.11
CA VAL A 74 -10.32 -12.08 5.59
C VAL A 74 -10.62 -11.74 4.14
N THR A 75 -11.04 -10.51 3.88
CA THR A 75 -11.46 -10.05 2.55
C THR A 75 -10.38 -9.18 1.91
N PHE A 76 -10.04 -9.49 0.66
CA PHE A 76 -9.14 -8.66 -0.14
C PHE A 76 -9.69 -7.25 -0.36
N VAL A 77 -8.82 -6.24 -0.24
CA VAL A 77 -9.15 -4.83 -0.51
C VAL A 77 -8.39 -4.32 -1.74
N ALA A 78 -7.07 -4.47 -1.77
CA ALA A 78 -6.23 -3.97 -2.87
C ALA A 78 -4.85 -4.63 -2.87
N ASP A 79 -4.19 -4.68 -4.03
CA ASP A 79 -2.78 -5.06 -4.10
C ASP A 79 -1.91 -3.93 -3.51
N GLU A 80 -0.91 -4.27 -2.69
CA GLU A 80 0.02 -3.31 -2.10
C GLU A 80 1.34 -3.35 -2.89
N THR A 81 1.44 -2.50 -3.91
CA THR A 81 2.46 -2.58 -4.99
C THR A 81 3.72 -1.77 -4.72
N ARG A 82 3.87 -1.15 -3.54
CA ARG A 82 4.97 -0.23 -3.25
C ARG A 82 6.34 -0.90 -3.00
N SER A 83 6.42 -2.23 -3.00
CA SER A 83 7.67 -2.96 -2.78
C SER A 83 7.76 -4.23 -3.61
N TYR A 84 8.96 -4.80 -3.69
CA TYR A 84 9.24 -6.06 -4.38
C TYR A 84 8.41 -7.24 -3.86
N SER A 85 8.30 -7.38 -2.53
CA SER A 85 7.58 -8.51 -1.94
C SER A 85 6.07 -8.40 -2.16
N LYS A 86 5.44 -9.54 -2.45
CA LYS A 86 3.99 -9.66 -2.65
C LYS A 86 3.22 -9.32 -1.37
N LYS A 87 2.33 -8.33 -1.46
CA LYS A 87 1.54 -7.84 -0.34
C LYS A 87 0.11 -7.51 -0.76
N TYR A 88 -0.82 -7.69 0.15
CA TYR A 88 -2.23 -7.36 -0.01
C TYR A 88 -2.69 -6.45 1.11
N ARG A 89 -3.49 -5.44 0.78
CA ARG A 89 -4.37 -4.81 1.76
C ARG A 89 -5.60 -5.69 1.92
N VAL A 90 -5.94 -6.01 3.16
CA VAL A 90 -7.11 -6.83 3.49
C VAL A 90 -7.88 -6.19 4.65
N ARG A 91 -9.10 -6.66 4.83
CA ARG A 91 -9.93 -6.41 6.01
C ARG A 91 -10.23 -7.73 6.70
N ASP A 92 -10.08 -7.78 8.02
CA ASP A 92 -10.38 -8.98 8.83
C ASP A 92 -11.87 -9.04 9.25
N GLY A 93 -12.25 -10.08 10.01
CA GLY A 93 -13.64 -10.32 10.42
C GLY A 93 -14.20 -9.23 11.35
N ALA A 94 -13.32 -8.58 12.11
CA ALA A 94 -13.63 -7.46 12.99
C ALA A 94 -13.61 -6.10 12.26
N GLY A 95 -13.30 -6.09 10.95
CA GLY A 95 -13.27 -4.89 10.13
C GLY A 95 -11.96 -4.09 10.23
N ASN A 96 -10.92 -4.62 10.88
CA ASN A 96 -9.60 -4.00 10.95
C ASN A 96 -8.87 -4.14 9.61
N GLU A 97 -8.11 -3.09 9.24
CA GLU A 97 -7.29 -3.12 8.04
C GLU A 97 -5.88 -3.63 8.33
N TRP A 98 -5.40 -4.46 7.41
CA TRP A 98 -4.09 -5.08 7.48
C TRP A 98 -3.35 -4.95 6.16
N VAL A 99 -2.03 -4.91 6.23
CA VAL A 99 -1.17 -5.24 5.08
C VAL A 99 -0.60 -6.62 5.32
N VAL A 100 -1.03 -7.57 4.50
CA VAL A 100 -0.61 -8.97 4.56
C VAL A 100 0.53 -9.18 3.59
N LYS A 101 1.69 -9.58 4.11
CA LYS A 101 2.83 -10.04 3.31
C LYS A 101 2.83 -11.56 3.25
N VAL A 102 2.97 -12.10 2.05
CA VAL A 102 3.03 -13.55 1.80
C VAL A 102 4.40 -13.93 1.23
N GLY A 103 4.80 -15.18 1.45
CA GLY A 103 6.07 -15.73 0.96
C GLY A 103 7.18 -15.81 2.02
N PRO A 104 8.40 -16.18 1.61
CA PRO A 104 9.45 -16.65 2.53
C PRO A 104 9.94 -15.60 3.53
N GLU A 105 9.79 -14.32 3.22
CA GLU A 105 10.22 -13.21 4.08
C GLU A 105 9.25 -12.90 5.22
N ALA A 106 8.02 -13.44 5.21
CA ALA A 106 7.00 -13.10 6.19
C ALA A 106 7.39 -13.50 7.62
N GLN A 107 7.98 -14.68 7.80
CA GLN A 107 8.43 -15.16 9.11
C GLN A 107 9.61 -14.34 9.64
N SER A 108 10.65 -14.16 8.82
CA SER A 108 11.88 -13.47 9.23
C SER A 108 11.63 -11.99 9.54
N GLU A 109 10.80 -11.30 8.75
CA GLU A 109 10.38 -9.93 9.07
C GLU A 109 9.60 -9.84 10.38
N THR A 110 8.72 -10.80 10.65
CA THR A 110 7.95 -10.82 11.91
C THR A 110 8.90 -10.96 13.10
N ALA A 111 9.82 -11.92 13.05
CA ALA A 111 10.83 -12.14 14.09
C ALA A 111 11.71 -10.90 14.30
N ALA A 112 12.26 -10.32 13.23
CA ALA A 112 13.09 -9.12 13.30
C ALA A 112 12.33 -7.93 13.92
N THR A 113 11.08 -7.72 13.51
CA THR A 113 10.21 -6.66 14.04
C THR A 113 10.00 -6.79 15.55
N ARG A 114 9.79 -8.01 16.05
CA ARG A 114 9.63 -8.30 17.48
C ARG A 114 10.91 -8.05 18.28
N LEU A 115 12.07 -8.43 17.72
CA LEU A 115 13.36 -8.19 18.37
C LEU A 115 13.67 -6.70 18.53
N ILE A 116 13.50 -5.89 17.48
CA ILE A 116 13.76 -4.45 17.57
C ILE A 116 12.76 -3.75 18.49
N TRP A 117 11.50 -4.18 18.48
CA TRP A 117 10.49 -3.69 19.43
C TRP A 117 10.92 -3.97 20.86
N ALA A 118 11.35 -5.21 21.14
CA ALA A 118 11.81 -5.62 22.46
C ALA A 118 13.02 -4.82 22.95
N ALA A 119 13.92 -4.46 22.02
CA ALA A 119 15.07 -3.60 22.29
C ALA A 119 14.70 -2.12 22.52
N GLY A 120 13.42 -1.73 22.46
CA GLY A 120 12.95 -0.38 22.78
C GLY A 120 12.69 0.54 21.58
N TYR A 121 12.86 0.04 20.35
CA TYR A 121 12.52 0.80 19.14
C TYR A 121 11.02 0.75 18.85
N PHE A 122 10.51 1.79 18.19
CA PHE A 122 9.19 1.74 17.58
C PHE A 122 9.24 0.84 16.36
N ALA A 123 8.39 -0.19 16.35
CA ALA A 123 8.28 -1.14 15.25
C ALA A 123 6.80 -1.36 14.91
N ASP A 124 6.56 -1.90 13.72
CA ASP A 124 5.20 -2.17 13.27
C ASP A 124 4.56 -3.31 14.07
N ILE A 125 3.27 -3.19 14.38
CA ILE A 125 2.52 -4.26 15.04
C ILE A 125 2.28 -5.35 14.00
N THR A 126 2.90 -6.51 14.21
CA THR A 126 2.86 -7.63 13.26
C THR A 126 2.53 -8.97 13.91
N TYR A 127 1.70 -9.74 13.22
CA TYR A 127 1.37 -11.13 13.57
C TYR A 127 1.76 -12.06 12.44
N LEU A 128 2.40 -13.17 12.78
CA LEU A 128 2.55 -14.29 11.85
C LEU A 128 1.34 -15.20 12.01
N VAL A 129 0.57 -15.34 10.94
CA VAL A 129 -0.59 -16.21 10.88
C VAL A 129 -0.17 -17.51 10.17
N PRO A 130 -0.27 -18.68 10.81
CA PRO A 130 0.19 -19.95 10.24
C PRO A 130 -0.50 -20.29 8.92
N HIS A 131 -1.80 -20.01 8.80
CA HIS A 131 -2.59 -20.22 7.59
C HIS A 131 -3.71 -19.18 7.51
N VAL A 132 -3.97 -18.66 6.32
CA VAL A 132 -5.11 -17.79 6.07
C VAL A 132 -5.68 -17.97 4.67
N ASP A 133 -7.00 -17.97 4.59
CA ASP A 133 -7.75 -17.80 3.35
C ASP A 133 -8.11 -16.34 3.15
N ILE A 134 -7.64 -15.74 2.05
CA ILE A 134 -7.99 -14.38 1.67
C ILE A 134 -9.04 -14.47 0.54
N GLU A 135 -10.28 -14.12 0.85
CA GLU A 135 -11.36 -14.07 -0.12
C GLU A 135 -10.96 -13.17 -1.31
N GLY A 136 -11.05 -13.72 -2.53
CA GLY A 136 -10.66 -13.02 -3.76
C GLY A 136 -9.18 -13.12 -4.13
N LYS A 137 -8.33 -13.81 -3.36
CA LYS A 137 -6.91 -14.05 -3.69
C LYS A 137 -6.46 -15.50 -3.54
N GLY A 138 -6.90 -16.22 -2.51
CA GLY A 138 -6.53 -17.61 -2.25
C GLY A 138 -5.95 -17.84 -0.85
N SER A 139 -5.40 -19.04 -0.65
CA SER A 139 -4.87 -19.52 0.64
C SER A 139 -3.36 -19.32 0.74
N PHE A 140 -2.89 -18.95 1.93
CA PHE A 140 -1.47 -18.68 2.19
C PHE A 140 -1.04 -19.19 3.55
N ASP A 141 0.09 -19.87 3.59
CA ASP A 141 0.76 -20.23 4.83
C ASP A 141 1.75 -19.15 5.28
N ASN A 142 1.95 -19.05 6.58
CA ASN A 142 2.94 -18.17 7.21
C ASN A 142 2.81 -16.71 6.74
N ALA A 143 1.59 -16.19 6.72
CA ALA A 143 1.29 -14.85 6.27
C ALA A 143 1.55 -13.82 7.40
N ARG A 144 2.29 -12.76 7.11
CA ARG A 144 2.54 -11.67 8.07
C ARG A 144 1.47 -10.59 7.94
N PHE A 145 0.71 -10.39 9.00
CA PHE A 145 -0.30 -9.34 9.13
C PHE A 145 0.31 -8.11 9.81
N GLU A 146 0.42 -6.99 9.08
CA GLU A 146 0.82 -5.68 9.61
C GLU A 146 -0.40 -4.82 9.91
N ALA A 147 -0.58 -4.43 11.16
CA ALA A 147 -1.75 -3.64 11.56
C ALA A 147 -1.74 -2.24 10.94
N ARG A 148 -2.93 -1.70 10.70
CA ARG A 148 -3.16 -0.30 10.34
C ARG A 148 -4.07 0.39 11.39
N PRO A 149 -3.55 0.69 12.60
CA PRO A 149 -4.37 1.31 13.65
C PRO A 149 -4.89 2.68 13.23
N LYS A 150 -6.19 2.94 13.39
CA LYS A 150 -6.84 4.21 12.99
C LYS A 150 -6.21 5.44 13.66
N GLY A 151 -5.67 5.29 14.88
CA GLY A 151 -5.05 6.36 15.64
C GLY A 151 -3.61 6.72 15.23
N GLN A 152 -2.98 5.95 14.34
CA GLN A 152 -1.58 6.17 13.94
C GLN A 152 -1.49 6.64 12.49
N LYS A 153 -0.96 7.85 12.28
CA LYS A 153 -0.77 8.43 10.95
C LYS A 153 0.64 8.19 10.44
N ARG A 154 0.77 7.61 9.24
CA ARG A 154 2.04 7.56 8.50
C ARG A 154 2.18 8.80 7.62
N LEU A 155 3.16 9.65 7.91
CA LEU A 155 3.37 10.91 7.19
C LEU A 155 4.13 10.73 5.87
N GLY A 156 4.74 9.56 5.64
CA GLY A 156 5.57 9.30 4.46
C GLY A 156 6.93 10.01 4.50
N GLN A 157 7.25 10.71 5.59
CA GLN A 157 8.59 11.21 5.86
C GLN A 157 9.49 10.06 6.33
N ARG A 158 10.76 10.11 5.95
CA ARG A 158 11.80 9.20 6.44
C ARG A 158 12.58 9.93 7.53
N TRP A 159 12.96 9.19 8.56
CA TRP A 159 13.90 9.70 9.56
C TRP A 159 15.24 9.99 8.89
N ASP A 160 15.78 11.17 9.13
CA ASP A 160 17.10 11.58 8.63
C ASP A 160 18.12 11.29 9.73
N TRP A 161 18.97 10.29 9.52
CA TRP A 161 20.00 9.88 10.47
C TRP A 161 21.03 10.98 10.77
N SER A 162 21.19 11.96 9.87
CA SER A 162 22.06 13.12 10.10
C SER A 162 21.42 14.19 10.99
N LYS A 163 20.12 14.08 11.26
CA LYS A 163 19.31 15.01 12.05
C LYS A 163 18.69 14.28 13.25
N ASN A 164 19.54 13.64 14.04
CA ASN A 164 19.13 13.07 15.32
C ASN A 164 18.87 14.23 16.31
N PRO A 165 17.78 14.18 17.10
CA PRO A 165 17.52 15.16 18.15
C PRO A 165 18.61 15.15 19.23
#